data_AF-A0A8S0U0L9-F1
#
_entry.id   AF-A0A8S0U0L9-F1
#
_cell.length_a   1.000
_cell.length_b   1.000
_cell.length_c   1.000
_cell.angle_alpha   90.00
_cell.angle_beta   90.00
_cell.angle_gamma   90.00
#
_symmetry.space_group_name_H-M   'P 1'
#
loop_
_entity.id
_entity.type
_entity.pdbx_description
1 polymer ?
#
loop_
_entity_poly.entity_id
_entity_poly.type
_entity_poly.pdbx_seq_one_letter_code
_entity_poly.pdbx_strand_id
1 'polypeptide(L)'
;MGGQFAKPRSSPFEEKDGVKLTNYRGDAVNGYAFDEKSRIPDPHRMIRGYTQSVATLNLLRAFATGEYAAMRRVTEWNLDFAEQRDKYKELANRVDEALGFMAACGLTADHPLMTITEFWTSHECLLLPYEQALTREDSTSGLYCDCSAHMLWVGERTRQLDGAHVEFLRGVTNPIGIKASEKMDPNELIKLIDILNPQNKPGRITVITRMGAENLRLKLPHLIRAVRSCGLRTRPFDAIKDEVIAFFDVHDQEGSYPGGVHLEMTGQNVTECIGGSCAVTYNNLNSSYHTLCDPRLNASQSLELAFIIADRLRKRRIELK
;
A
#
# COMPACT_ATOMS: atom_id res chain seq x y z
N MET A 1 -7.03 0.47 -3.02
CA MET A 1 -8.41 -0.08 -3.08
C MET A 1 -9.16 0.55 -4.25
N GLY A 2 -10.25 -0.07 -4.73
CA GLY A 2 -11.10 0.52 -5.78
C GLY A 2 -10.49 0.52 -7.18
N GLY A 3 -9.84 -0.58 -7.58
CA GLY A 3 -9.18 -0.71 -8.89
C GLY A 3 -8.20 -1.89 -9.00
N GLN A 4 -7.69 -2.40 -7.88
CA GLN A 4 -6.71 -3.52 -7.80
C GLN A 4 -7.30 -4.89 -8.17
N PHE A 5 -7.72 -5.06 -9.43
CA PHE A 5 -8.32 -6.28 -9.97
C PHE A 5 -7.41 -7.00 -10.98
N ALA A 6 -6.33 -6.37 -11.46
CA ALA A 6 -5.28 -7.01 -12.26
C ALA A 6 -4.10 -7.41 -11.36
N LYS A 7 -3.39 -8.50 -11.71
CA LYS A 7 -2.28 -9.06 -10.93
C LYS A 7 -1.15 -9.61 -11.82
N PRO A 8 0.12 -9.21 -11.62
CA PRO A 8 1.24 -9.67 -12.44
C PRO A 8 1.71 -11.06 -11.95
N ARG A 9 1.99 -12.00 -12.87
CA ARG A 9 2.43 -13.37 -12.53
C ARG A 9 3.82 -13.66 -13.10
N SER A 10 4.65 -14.39 -12.33
CA SER A 10 6.01 -14.79 -12.75
C SER A 10 6.04 -15.87 -13.84
N SER A 11 4.95 -16.60 -14.04
CA SER A 11 4.79 -17.62 -15.09
C SER A 11 3.50 -17.35 -15.87
N PRO A 12 3.48 -17.47 -17.22
CA PRO A 12 2.27 -17.35 -18.02
C PRO A 12 1.29 -18.52 -17.79
N PHE A 13 1.76 -19.66 -17.29
CA PHE A 13 0.97 -20.86 -17.02
C PHE A 13 0.99 -21.27 -15.54
N GLU A 14 -0.04 -22.01 -15.14
CA GLU A 14 -0.16 -22.73 -13.87
C GLU A 14 -0.41 -24.21 -14.20
N GLU A 15 0.21 -25.12 -13.47
CA GLU A 15 0.17 -26.56 -13.75
C GLU A 15 -0.19 -27.32 -12.47
N LYS A 16 -1.17 -28.23 -12.57
CA LYS A 16 -1.69 -29.07 -11.47
C LYS A 16 -2.07 -30.41 -12.04
N ASP A 17 -1.67 -31.50 -11.38
CA ASP A 17 -2.05 -32.87 -11.70
C ASP A 17 -1.84 -33.26 -13.19
N GLY A 18 -0.78 -32.71 -13.80
CA GLY A 18 -0.43 -32.89 -15.22
C GLY A 18 -1.19 -31.99 -16.21
N VAL A 19 -2.20 -31.24 -15.75
CA VAL A 19 -2.96 -30.28 -16.56
C VAL A 19 -2.34 -28.89 -16.47
N LYS A 20 -2.13 -28.25 -17.62
CA LYS A 20 -1.44 -26.95 -17.75
C LYS A 20 -2.38 -25.91 -18.35
N LEU A 21 -2.73 -24.88 -17.57
CA LEU A 21 -3.65 -23.81 -17.98
C LEU A 21 -2.98 -22.44 -17.92
N THR A 22 -3.58 -21.44 -18.59
CA THR A 22 -3.18 -20.04 -18.43
C THR A 22 -3.34 -19.60 -16.98
N ASN A 23 -2.36 -18.83 -16.49
CA ASN A 23 -2.31 -18.44 -15.09
C ASN A 23 -3.40 -17.40 -14.75
N TYR A 24 -3.92 -17.42 -13.53
CA TYR A 24 -4.87 -16.40 -13.05
C TYR A 24 -4.17 -15.04 -12.95
N ARG A 25 -4.71 -14.03 -13.63
CA ARG A 25 -4.15 -12.66 -13.75
C ARG A 25 -4.98 -11.60 -13.04
N GLY A 26 -5.85 -12.03 -12.13
CA GLY A 26 -6.80 -11.17 -11.44
C GLY A 26 -8.15 -11.11 -12.15
N ASP A 27 -9.21 -10.81 -11.40
CA ASP A 27 -10.60 -10.91 -11.85
C ASP A 27 -10.95 -10.02 -13.04
N ALA A 28 -10.21 -8.93 -13.25
CA ALA A 28 -10.33 -8.04 -14.43
C ALA A 28 -9.81 -8.67 -15.73
N VAL A 29 -9.13 -9.82 -15.68
CA VAL A 29 -8.58 -10.53 -16.83
C VAL A 29 -9.24 -11.90 -17.02
N ASN A 30 -9.18 -12.77 -16.01
CA ASN A 30 -9.74 -14.13 -16.08
C ASN A 30 -10.24 -14.61 -14.71
N GLY A 31 -10.86 -15.79 -14.66
CA GLY A 31 -11.40 -16.40 -13.44
C GLY A 31 -10.34 -17.13 -12.61
N TYR A 32 -10.57 -17.20 -11.29
CA TYR A 32 -9.65 -17.87 -10.36
C TYR A 32 -9.63 -19.40 -10.53
N ALA A 33 -10.79 -20.02 -10.76
CA ALA A 33 -10.95 -21.48 -10.84
C ALA A 33 -10.00 -22.11 -11.88
N PHE A 34 -9.52 -23.32 -11.57
CA PHE A 34 -8.56 -24.04 -12.40
C PHE A 34 -9.28 -24.92 -13.43
N ASP A 35 -9.96 -24.25 -14.36
CA ASP A 35 -10.63 -24.86 -15.51
C ASP A 35 -10.40 -24.00 -16.76
N GLU A 36 -10.43 -24.63 -17.94
CA GLU A 36 -10.11 -23.96 -19.21
C GLU A 36 -11.00 -22.74 -19.47
N LYS A 37 -12.32 -22.88 -19.24
CA LYS A 37 -13.31 -21.83 -19.47
C LYS A 37 -13.08 -20.62 -18.56
N SER A 38 -12.73 -20.84 -17.28
CA SER A 38 -12.39 -19.76 -16.35
C SER A 38 -11.07 -19.08 -16.70
N ARG A 39 -10.09 -19.79 -17.27
CA ARG A 39 -8.74 -19.26 -17.50
C ARG A 39 -8.54 -18.52 -18.83
N ILE A 40 -9.50 -18.61 -19.75
CA ILE A 40 -9.62 -17.73 -20.93
C ILE A 40 -9.80 -16.26 -20.48
N PRO A 41 -9.03 -15.29 -21.03
CA PRO A 41 -9.25 -13.88 -20.78
C PRO A 41 -10.57 -13.36 -21.37
N ASP A 42 -11.32 -12.56 -20.62
CA ASP A 42 -12.61 -11.99 -21.02
C ASP A 42 -12.61 -10.46 -20.83
N PRO A 43 -12.76 -9.64 -21.89
CA PRO A 43 -12.69 -8.19 -21.80
C PRO A 43 -13.86 -7.55 -21.04
N HIS A 44 -15.03 -8.21 -20.92
CA HIS A 44 -16.15 -7.68 -20.13
C HIS A 44 -15.82 -7.61 -18.63
N ARG A 45 -14.79 -8.32 -18.18
CA ARG A 45 -14.26 -8.23 -16.82
C ARG A 45 -13.68 -6.86 -16.47
N MET A 46 -13.20 -6.10 -17.45
CA MET A 46 -12.79 -4.70 -17.24
C MET A 46 -13.99 -3.83 -16.84
N ILE A 47 -15.14 -4.02 -17.51
CA ILE A 47 -16.39 -3.33 -17.18
C ILE A 47 -16.89 -3.73 -15.79
N ARG A 48 -16.81 -5.03 -15.44
CA ARG A 48 -17.13 -5.51 -14.09
C ARG A 48 -16.22 -4.91 -13.02
N GLY A 49 -14.91 -4.84 -13.29
CA GLY A 49 -13.92 -4.22 -12.42
C GLY A 49 -14.18 -2.72 -12.20
N TYR A 50 -14.57 -1.99 -13.26
CA TYR A 50 -15.01 -0.60 -13.17
C TYR A 50 -16.25 -0.46 -12.27
N THR A 51 -17.33 -1.19 -12.55
CA THR A 51 -18.58 -1.11 -11.76
C THR A 51 -18.35 -1.45 -10.29
N GLN A 52 -17.52 -2.45 -9.99
CA GLN A 52 -17.16 -2.80 -8.62
C GLN A 52 -16.27 -1.72 -7.96
N SER A 53 -15.38 -1.07 -8.72
CA SER A 53 -14.58 0.07 -8.25
C SER A 53 -15.46 1.26 -7.88
N VAL A 54 -16.42 1.63 -8.75
CA VAL A 54 -17.38 2.73 -8.52
C VAL A 54 -18.22 2.45 -7.27
N ALA A 55 -18.79 1.26 -7.13
CA ALA A 55 -19.59 0.90 -5.96
C ALA A 55 -18.76 0.94 -4.66
N THR A 56 -17.53 0.44 -4.71
CA THR A 56 -16.60 0.45 -3.56
C THR A 56 -16.21 1.88 -3.18
N LEU A 57 -15.86 2.73 -4.16
CA LEU A 57 -15.45 4.11 -3.90
C LEU A 57 -16.60 4.99 -3.44
N ASN A 58 -17.82 4.77 -3.94
CA ASN A 58 -19.01 5.48 -3.45
C ASN A 58 -19.26 5.18 -1.96
N LEU A 59 -19.16 3.91 -1.55
CA LEU A 59 -19.29 3.51 -0.15
C LEU A 59 -18.15 4.06 0.72
N LEU A 60 -16.90 4.00 0.25
CA LEU A 60 -15.75 4.55 0.96
C LEU A 60 -15.85 6.08 1.15
N ARG A 61 -16.35 6.81 0.15
CA ARG A 61 -16.63 8.25 0.27
C ARG A 61 -17.72 8.53 1.29
N ALA A 62 -18.82 7.77 1.27
CA ALA A 62 -19.89 7.89 2.25
C ALA A 62 -19.42 7.61 3.70
N PHE A 63 -18.47 6.68 3.89
CA PHE A 63 -17.84 6.48 5.19
C PHE A 63 -16.82 7.58 5.57
N ALA A 64 -16.10 8.15 4.60
CA ALA A 64 -15.07 9.18 4.84
C ALA A 64 -15.65 10.58 5.13
N THR A 65 -16.78 10.94 4.51
CA THR A 65 -17.46 12.22 4.72
C THR A 65 -18.66 12.15 5.66
N GLY A 66 -19.09 10.94 6.04
CA GLY A 66 -20.10 10.70 7.08
C GLY A 66 -19.46 10.37 8.42
N GLU A 67 -20.28 10.31 9.47
CA GLU A 67 -19.87 10.08 10.86
C GLU A 67 -19.11 8.76 11.12
N TYR A 68 -19.04 7.85 10.13
CA TYR A 68 -18.24 6.64 10.26
C TYR A 68 -16.76 6.99 10.48
N ALA A 69 -16.20 7.98 9.78
CA ALA A 69 -14.80 8.39 9.91
C ALA A 69 -14.50 9.33 11.10
N ALA A 70 -15.49 9.67 11.92
CA ALA A 70 -15.31 10.63 12.99
C ALA A 70 -14.28 10.16 14.04
N MET A 71 -13.36 11.05 14.45
CA MET A 71 -12.24 10.70 15.35
C MET A 71 -12.70 10.15 16.71
N ARG A 72 -13.91 10.49 17.15
CA ARG A 72 -14.55 9.93 18.35
C ARG A 72 -14.74 8.41 18.30
N ARG A 73 -14.76 7.81 17.09
CA ARG A 73 -14.92 6.37 16.87
C ARG A 73 -13.60 5.61 16.81
N VAL A 74 -12.45 6.30 16.82
CA VAL A 74 -11.13 5.66 16.89
C VAL A 74 -10.98 4.83 18.17
N THR A 75 -11.56 5.28 19.29
CA THR A 75 -11.57 4.51 20.54
C THR A 75 -12.43 3.24 20.40
N GLU A 76 -13.62 3.32 19.77
CA GLU A 76 -14.47 2.15 19.46
C GLU A 76 -13.70 1.11 18.63
N TRP A 77 -13.08 1.53 17.53
CA TRP A 77 -12.31 0.66 16.64
C TRP A 77 -11.09 0.01 17.28
N ASN A 78 -10.48 0.63 18.29
CA ASN A 78 -9.35 0.06 19.02
C ASN A 78 -9.79 -0.92 20.12
N LEU A 79 -11.00 -0.79 20.65
CA LEU A 79 -11.51 -1.62 21.75
C LEU A 79 -11.85 -3.05 21.29
N ASP A 80 -12.40 -3.22 20.08
CA ASP A 80 -12.75 -4.53 19.52
C ASP A 80 -11.54 -5.49 19.32
N PHE A 81 -10.30 -4.98 19.39
CA PHE A 81 -9.06 -5.76 19.26
C PHE A 81 -8.23 -5.84 20.55
N ALA A 82 -8.78 -5.38 21.69
CA ALA A 82 -7.99 -5.03 22.89
C ALA A 82 -7.64 -6.17 23.87
N GLU A 83 -7.81 -7.46 23.52
CA GLU A 83 -7.60 -8.59 24.46
C GLU A 83 -6.14 -8.77 24.94
N GLN A 84 -5.14 -8.14 24.31
CA GLN A 84 -3.74 -8.15 24.75
C GLN A 84 -3.01 -6.83 24.47
N ARG A 85 -2.11 -6.33 25.33
CA ARG A 85 -2.05 -6.37 26.79
C ARG A 85 -1.23 -5.15 27.24
N ASP A 86 -1.85 -4.25 27.99
CA ASP A 86 -1.32 -3.06 28.69
C ASP A 86 -0.54 -2.01 27.89
N LYS A 87 0.48 -2.35 27.08
CA LYS A 87 1.34 -1.37 26.39
C LYS A 87 0.60 -0.48 25.38
N TYR A 88 -0.49 -0.98 24.80
CA TYR A 88 -1.36 -0.21 23.90
C TYR A 88 -2.34 0.71 24.64
N LYS A 89 -2.69 0.39 25.90
CA LYS A 89 -3.58 1.24 26.72
C LYS A 89 -2.97 2.60 27.01
N GLU A 90 -1.64 2.69 27.22
CA GLU A 90 -0.98 3.99 27.45
C GLU A 90 -1.19 4.95 26.27
N LEU A 91 -1.02 4.49 25.02
CA LEU A 91 -1.21 5.37 23.87
C LEU A 91 -2.69 5.63 23.57
N ALA A 92 -3.58 4.65 23.76
CA ALA A 92 -5.02 4.83 23.64
C ALA A 92 -5.53 5.90 24.63
N ASN A 93 -5.24 5.74 25.93
CA ASN A 93 -5.57 6.72 26.96
C ASN A 93 -5.04 8.12 26.63
N ARG A 94 -3.81 8.21 26.09
CA ARG A 94 -3.20 9.50 25.71
C ARG A 94 -3.77 10.11 24.41
N VAL A 95 -4.45 9.33 23.58
CA VAL A 95 -5.30 9.85 22.49
C VAL A 95 -6.62 10.35 23.06
N ASP A 96 -7.27 9.61 23.95
CA ASP A 96 -8.50 10.04 24.62
C ASP A 96 -8.29 11.31 25.47
N GLU A 97 -7.17 11.43 26.18
CA GLU A 97 -6.73 12.66 26.87
C GLU A 97 -6.59 13.85 25.91
N ALA A 98 -6.00 13.63 24.72
CA ALA A 98 -5.82 14.67 23.72
C ALA A 98 -7.16 15.10 23.09
N LEU A 99 -8.06 14.15 22.81
CA LEU A 99 -9.42 14.42 22.35
C LEU A 99 -10.24 15.17 23.42
N GLY A 100 -10.09 14.79 24.70
CA GLY A 100 -10.70 15.49 25.83
C GLY A 100 -10.18 16.92 26.01
N PHE A 101 -8.87 17.13 25.82
CA PHE A 101 -8.27 18.47 25.82
C PHE A 101 -8.76 19.33 24.64
N MET A 102 -8.86 18.76 23.44
CA MET A 102 -9.43 19.45 22.27
C MET A 102 -10.88 19.89 22.54
N ALA A 103 -11.71 19.01 23.10
CA ALA A 103 -13.08 19.33 23.49
C ALA A 103 -13.14 20.43 24.56
N ALA A 104 -12.26 20.39 25.57
CA ALA A 104 -12.14 21.44 26.59
C ALA A 104 -11.68 22.79 26.02
N CYS A 105 -10.90 22.79 24.94
CA CYS A 105 -10.54 23.99 24.16
C CYS A 105 -11.62 24.44 23.16
N GLY A 106 -12.80 23.81 23.13
CA GLY A 106 -13.92 24.19 22.26
C GLY A 106 -13.94 23.51 20.88
N LEU A 107 -12.98 22.63 20.57
CA LEU A 107 -13.03 21.75 19.39
C LEU A 107 -13.89 20.53 19.73
N THR A 108 -15.21 20.70 19.71
CA THR A 108 -16.17 19.62 20.00
C THR A 108 -16.15 18.53 18.92
N ALA A 109 -16.71 17.36 19.25
CA ALA A 109 -16.76 16.22 18.33
C ALA A 109 -17.53 16.49 17.03
N ASP A 110 -18.39 17.50 17.02
CA ASP A 110 -19.25 17.92 15.91
C ASP A 110 -18.56 18.92 14.96
N HIS A 111 -17.35 19.38 15.32
CA HIS A 111 -16.56 20.26 14.47
C HIS A 111 -16.11 19.50 13.20
N PRO A 112 -16.20 20.07 11.98
CA PRO A 112 -15.98 19.31 10.74
C PRO A 112 -14.63 18.58 10.61
N LEU A 113 -13.56 19.13 11.22
CA LEU A 113 -12.24 18.49 11.29
C LEU A 113 -12.19 17.23 12.18
N MET A 114 -13.23 16.97 12.97
CA MET A 114 -13.38 15.82 13.85
C MET A 114 -14.31 14.75 13.26
N THR A 115 -15.13 15.09 12.25
CA THR A 115 -16.16 14.22 11.66
C THR A 115 -15.80 13.70 10.27
N ILE A 116 -15.00 14.43 9.50
CA ILE A 116 -14.64 14.11 8.11
C ILE A 116 -13.16 13.73 8.02
N THR A 117 -12.83 12.75 7.18
CA THR A 117 -11.45 12.45 6.76
C THR A 117 -11.34 12.44 5.23
N GLU A 118 -10.15 12.74 4.72
CA GLU A 118 -9.85 12.56 3.30
C GLU A 118 -9.39 11.12 3.04
N PHE A 119 -9.91 10.48 1.99
CA PHE A 119 -9.56 9.11 1.62
C PHE A 119 -9.28 8.99 0.12
N TRP A 120 -8.11 8.44 -0.21
CA TRP A 120 -7.61 8.30 -1.58
C TRP A 120 -7.52 6.84 -2.02
N THR A 121 -7.70 6.59 -3.32
CA THR A 121 -7.58 5.25 -3.93
C THR A 121 -6.26 5.08 -4.67
N SER A 122 -5.83 3.81 -4.76
CA SER A 122 -4.67 3.39 -5.53
C SER A 122 -4.71 1.91 -5.94
N HIS A 123 -4.04 1.62 -7.06
CA HIS A 123 -3.72 0.30 -7.60
C HIS A 123 -2.46 0.31 -8.47
N GLU A 124 -1.96 -0.88 -8.79
CA GLU A 124 -0.90 -1.10 -9.78
C GLU A 124 -1.43 -0.78 -11.18
N CYS A 125 -0.88 0.26 -11.81
CA CYS A 125 -1.12 0.55 -13.23
C CYS A 125 -0.55 -0.60 -14.05
N LEU A 126 -1.43 -1.46 -14.56
CA LEU A 126 -1.04 -2.77 -15.10
C LEU A 126 -1.81 -3.15 -16.37
N LEU A 127 -3.12 -2.93 -16.38
CA LEU A 127 -3.98 -3.32 -17.50
C LEU A 127 -4.23 -2.10 -18.39
N LEU A 128 -3.21 -1.68 -19.14
CA LEU A 128 -3.20 -0.39 -19.86
C LEU A 128 -4.48 -0.05 -20.66
N PRO A 129 -5.23 -0.99 -21.31
CA PRO A 129 -6.51 -0.67 -21.94
C PRO A 129 -7.60 -0.17 -20.96
N TYR A 130 -7.57 -0.59 -19.69
CA TYR A 130 -8.45 -0.12 -18.63
C TYR A 130 -8.04 1.29 -18.16
N GLU A 131 -6.75 1.48 -17.87
CA GLU A 131 -6.20 2.76 -17.43
C GLU A 131 -6.41 3.84 -18.53
N GLN A 132 -6.07 3.52 -19.79
CA GLN A 132 -6.32 4.39 -20.96
C GLN A 132 -7.81 4.74 -21.13
N ALA A 133 -8.72 3.79 -20.89
CA ALA A 133 -10.16 4.04 -20.95
C ALA A 133 -10.67 4.94 -19.80
N LEU A 134 -9.87 5.17 -18.75
CA LEU A 134 -10.20 6.00 -17.59
C LEU A 134 -9.38 7.30 -17.51
N THR A 135 -8.31 7.45 -18.29
CA THR A 135 -7.59 8.72 -18.47
C THR A 135 -8.46 9.81 -19.10
N ARG A 136 -8.45 11.00 -18.52
CA ARG A 136 -9.17 12.20 -18.97
C ARG A 136 -8.23 13.39 -19.05
N GLU A 137 -8.55 14.34 -19.90
CA GLU A 137 -7.94 15.67 -19.88
C GLU A 137 -8.62 16.52 -18.80
N ASP A 138 -7.84 17.17 -17.93
CA ASP A 138 -8.37 18.13 -16.96
C ASP A 138 -8.77 19.44 -17.66
N SER A 139 -10.02 19.85 -17.47
CA SER A 139 -10.62 21.01 -18.14
C SER A 139 -10.05 22.37 -17.74
N THR A 140 -9.21 22.43 -16.68
CA THR A 140 -8.59 23.67 -16.20
C THR A 140 -7.15 23.83 -16.68
N SER A 141 -6.40 22.72 -16.78
CA SER A 141 -4.96 22.71 -17.09
C SER A 141 -4.59 22.13 -18.45
N GLY A 142 -5.49 21.42 -19.13
CA GLY A 142 -5.21 20.71 -20.38
C GLY A 142 -4.25 19.52 -20.20
N LEU A 143 -4.03 19.06 -18.97
CA LEU A 143 -3.15 17.96 -18.63
C LEU A 143 -3.94 16.67 -18.42
N TYR A 144 -3.36 15.54 -18.83
CA TYR A 144 -4.01 14.24 -18.67
C TYR A 144 -3.86 13.68 -17.26
N CYS A 145 -4.95 13.16 -16.70
CA CYS A 145 -5.00 12.50 -15.39
C CYS A 145 -5.71 11.17 -15.55
N ASP A 146 -5.12 10.08 -15.04
CA ASP A 146 -5.85 8.81 -14.97
C ASP A 146 -6.89 8.90 -13.84
N CYS A 147 -8.18 8.86 -14.21
CA CYS A 147 -9.27 8.91 -13.24
C CYS A 147 -9.66 7.53 -12.71
N SER A 148 -8.89 6.48 -13.02
CA SER A 148 -9.03 5.14 -12.43
C SER A 148 -8.76 5.14 -10.91
N ALA A 149 -7.77 5.91 -10.46
CA ALA A 149 -7.43 6.09 -9.05
C ALA A 149 -6.69 7.42 -8.80
N HIS A 150 -6.67 7.86 -7.53
CA HIS A 150 -6.00 9.11 -7.16
C HIS A 150 -4.48 9.01 -7.29
N MET A 151 -3.92 7.83 -6.98
CA MET A 151 -2.48 7.52 -7.04
C MET A 151 -2.29 6.15 -7.69
N LEU A 152 -1.30 6.01 -8.57
CA LEU A 152 -1.00 4.75 -9.28
C LEU A 152 0.42 4.29 -8.97
N TRP A 153 0.76 3.02 -9.16
CA TRP A 153 2.15 2.58 -9.15
C TRP A 153 2.53 1.67 -10.32
N VAL A 154 3.79 1.74 -10.74
CA VAL A 154 4.40 0.75 -11.63
C VAL A 154 4.98 -0.40 -10.81
N GLY A 155 4.69 -1.63 -11.25
CA GLY A 155 5.13 -2.85 -10.58
C GLY A 155 6.57 -3.24 -10.92
N GLU A 156 7.18 -4.07 -10.06
CA GLU A 156 8.57 -4.55 -10.24
C GLU A 156 8.79 -5.31 -11.57
N ARG A 157 7.72 -5.81 -12.20
CA ARG A 157 7.75 -6.56 -13.46
C ARG A 157 7.38 -5.73 -14.69
N THR A 158 6.95 -4.48 -14.50
CA THR A 158 6.43 -3.56 -15.54
C THR A 158 7.16 -2.21 -15.60
N ARG A 159 8.21 -2.04 -14.78
CA ARG A 159 9.01 -0.81 -14.66
C ARG A 159 10.23 -0.74 -15.60
N GLN A 160 10.17 -1.39 -16.77
CA GLN A 160 11.20 -1.27 -17.80
C GLN A 160 11.27 0.17 -18.33
N LEU A 161 12.47 0.72 -18.52
CA LEU A 161 12.68 2.13 -18.90
C LEU A 161 12.03 2.51 -20.24
N ASP A 162 11.99 1.56 -21.17
CA ASP A 162 11.35 1.61 -22.49
C ASP A 162 9.96 0.92 -22.51
N GLY A 163 9.45 0.55 -21.33
CA GLY A 163 8.21 -0.20 -21.17
C GLY A 163 6.96 0.69 -21.25
N ALA A 164 5.90 0.13 -21.85
CA ALA A 164 4.64 0.84 -22.07
C ALA A 164 3.99 1.41 -20.79
N HIS A 165 4.19 0.78 -19.62
CA HIS A 165 3.68 1.30 -18.34
C HIS A 165 4.44 2.54 -17.86
N VAL A 166 5.74 2.64 -18.12
CA VAL A 166 6.55 3.83 -17.79
C VAL A 166 6.19 4.97 -18.74
N GLU A 167 6.03 4.70 -20.03
CA GLU A 167 5.56 5.71 -21.01
C GLU A 167 4.13 6.21 -20.70
N PHE A 168 3.21 5.31 -20.32
CA PHE A 168 1.87 5.70 -19.90
C PHE A 168 1.89 6.60 -18.66
N LEU A 169 2.64 6.21 -17.63
CA LEU A 169 2.74 6.96 -16.38
C LEU A 169 3.51 8.29 -16.54
N ARG A 170 4.40 8.41 -17.54
CA ARG A 170 5.05 9.67 -17.92
C ARG A 170 4.03 10.72 -18.38
N GLY A 171 2.95 10.30 -19.04
CA GLY A 171 1.93 11.19 -19.62
C GLY A 171 0.86 11.71 -18.65
N VAL A 172 0.61 11.04 -17.52
CA VAL A 172 -0.45 11.40 -16.57
C VAL A 172 0.05 12.27 -15.41
N THR A 173 -0.83 13.07 -14.78
CA THR A 173 -0.49 14.01 -13.69
C THR A 173 -0.55 13.45 -12.27
N ASN A 174 -1.10 12.25 -12.07
CA ASN A 174 -1.26 11.59 -10.76
C ASN A 174 0.07 11.51 -9.98
N PRO A 175 0.06 11.44 -8.64
CA PRO A 175 1.19 10.91 -7.88
C PRO A 175 1.48 9.46 -8.29
N ILE A 176 2.75 9.10 -8.47
CA ILE A 176 3.19 7.80 -9.00
C ILE A 176 4.06 7.08 -7.98
N GLY A 177 3.77 5.80 -7.76
CA GLY A 177 4.61 4.86 -7.04
C GLY A 177 5.55 4.12 -7.99
N ILE A 178 6.81 3.93 -7.59
CA ILE A 178 7.73 3.01 -8.24
C ILE A 178 7.98 1.87 -7.26
N LYS A 179 7.52 0.65 -7.57
CA LYS A 179 7.86 -0.52 -6.74
C LYS A 179 9.35 -0.81 -6.91
N ALA A 180 10.08 -0.90 -5.81
CA ALA A 180 11.51 -1.21 -5.79
C ALA A 180 11.75 -2.48 -4.97
N SER A 181 12.01 -3.60 -5.63
CA SER A 181 12.45 -4.82 -4.96
C SER A 181 13.93 -4.82 -4.61
N GLU A 182 14.40 -5.90 -3.98
CA GLU A 182 15.83 -6.14 -3.79
C GLU A 182 16.62 -6.28 -5.10
N LYS A 183 15.96 -6.32 -6.25
CA LYS A 183 16.56 -6.40 -7.60
C LYS A 183 16.72 -5.06 -8.31
N MET A 184 16.14 -3.98 -7.78
CA MET A 184 16.34 -2.62 -8.31
C MET A 184 17.84 -2.29 -8.47
N ASP A 185 18.24 -1.91 -9.69
CA ASP A 185 19.51 -1.23 -9.96
C ASP A 185 19.34 0.24 -9.55
N PRO A 186 20.23 0.75 -8.68
CA PRO A 186 20.19 2.16 -8.31
C PRO A 186 20.25 3.15 -9.48
N ASN A 187 20.96 2.82 -10.57
CA ASN A 187 21.04 3.66 -11.77
C ASN A 187 19.75 3.61 -12.62
N GLU A 188 19.04 2.49 -12.59
CA GLU A 188 17.73 2.32 -13.21
C GLU A 188 16.68 3.16 -12.48
N LEU A 189 16.73 3.21 -11.14
CA LEU A 189 15.84 4.03 -10.34
C LEU A 189 15.99 5.54 -10.63
N ILE A 190 17.23 6.03 -10.80
CA ILE A 190 17.48 7.44 -11.18
C ILE A 190 16.80 7.73 -12.52
N LYS A 191 17.05 6.92 -13.55
CA LYS A 191 16.44 7.08 -14.87
C LYS A 191 14.90 7.01 -14.83
N LEU A 192 14.32 6.13 -14.02
CA LEU A 192 12.86 6.10 -13.82
C LEU A 192 12.32 7.39 -13.19
N ILE A 193 13.06 8.00 -12.25
CA ILE A 193 12.69 9.28 -11.64
C ILE A 193 12.83 10.43 -12.66
N ASP A 194 13.91 10.46 -13.44
CA ASP A 194 14.12 11.47 -14.50
C ASP A 194 13.00 11.43 -15.55
N ILE A 195 12.57 10.22 -15.95
CA ILE A 195 11.47 10.02 -16.91
C ILE A 195 10.12 10.43 -16.30
N LEU A 196 9.81 10.01 -15.08
CA LEU A 196 8.47 10.17 -14.48
C LEU A 196 8.27 11.50 -13.72
N ASN A 197 9.35 12.22 -13.42
CA ASN A 197 9.36 13.50 -12.69
C ASN A 197 10.45 14.48 -13.20
N PRO A 198 10.48 14.84 -14.49
CA PRO A 198 11.55 15.65 -15.08
C PRO A 198 11.67 17.07 -14.50
N GLN A 199 10.61 17.61 -13.87
CA GLN A 199 10.66 18.89 -13.16
C GLN A 199 11.08 18.75 -11.68
N ASN A 200 11.42 17.54 -11.21
CA ASN A 200 11.72 17.20 -9.82
C ASN A 200 10.69 17.74 -8.81
N LYS A 201 9.40 17.63 -9.13
CA LYS A 201 8.30 18.11 -8.29
C LYS A 201 8.22 17.27 -7.00
N PRO A 202 8.27 17.88 -5.80
CA PRO A 202 8.04 17.16 -4.54
C PRO A 202 6.67 16.47 -4.52
N GLY A 203 6.61 15.26 -3.96
CA GLY A 203 5.38 14.46 -3.87
C GLY A 203 4.92 13.78 -5.16
N ARG A 204 5.55 14.04 -6.32
CA ARG A 204 5.21 13.37 -7.59
C ARG A 204 5.56 11.88 -7.59
N ILE A 205 6.71 11.50 -7.02
CA ILE A 205 7.18 10.11 -6.95
C ILE A 205 7.22 9.61 -5.51
N THR A 206 6.71 8.41 -5.29
CA THR A 206 6.91 7.60 -4.08
C THR A 206 7.69 6.34 -4.43
N VAL A 207 8.89 6.13 -3.87
CA VAL A 207 9.63 4.87 -4.05
C VAL A 207 9.10 3.86 -3.04
N ILE A 208 8.36 2.86 -3.51
CA ILE A 208 7.70 1.84 -2.67
C ILE A 208 8.65 0.64 -2.55
N THR A 209 9.51 0.66 -1.54
CA THR A 209 10.44 -0.44 -1.29
C THR A 209 9.75 -1.69 -0.76
N ARG A 210 10.13 -2.86 -1.27
CA ARG A 210 9.75 -4.17 -0.73
C ARG A 210 10.96 -5.09 -0.86
N MET A 211 11.83 -5.12 0.15
CA MET A 211 13.15 -5.75 0.02
C MET A 211 13.43 -6.75 1.14
N GLY A 212 13.23 -6.40 2.41
CA GLY A 212 13.52 -7.21 3.61
C GLY A 212 14.23 -6.43 4.69
N ALA A 213 14.25 -6.85 5.95
CA ALA A 213 14.94 -6.04 6.97
C ALA A 213 16.47 -5.98 6.76
N GLU A 214 17.15 -7.10 6.55
CA GLU A 214 18.59 -7.08 6.19
C GLU A 214 18.76 -6.33 4.85
N ASN A 215 17.83 -6.55 3.92
CA ASN A 215 17.83 -6.05 2.54
C ASN A 215 17.61 -4.55 2.51
N LEU A 216 16.87 -4.02 3.47
CA LEU A 216 16.57 -2.61 3.60
C LEU A 216 17.67 -1.95 4.43
N ARG A 217 18.16 -2.58 5.52
CA ARG A 217 19.39 -2.15 6.24
C ARG A 217 20.61 -2.04 5.33
N LEU A 218 20.71 -2.88 4.30
CA LEU A 218 21.84 -2.89 3.37
C LEU A 218 21.49 -2.17 2.04
N LYS A 219 20.40 -2.54 1.31
CA LYS A 219 20.02 -1.86 0.04
C LYS A 219 19.44 -0.45 0.20
N LEU A 220 18.64 -0.13 1.22
CA LEU A 220 17.96 1.16 1.27
C LEU A 220 18.88 2.34 1.60
N PRO A 221 19.79 2.31 2.60
CA PRO A 221 20.67 3.45 2.80
C PRO A 221 21.48 3.69 1.54
N HIS A 222 21.83 2.60 0.85
CA HIS A 222 22.41 2.62 -0.48
C HIS A 222 21.52 3.18 -1.60
N LEU A 223 20.23 2.83 -1.73
CA LEU A 223 19.30 3.36 -2.75
C LEU A 223 18.83 4.80 -2.46
N ILE A 224 18.68 5.17 -1.18
CA ILE A 224 18.55 6.57 -0.74
C ILE A 224 19.83 7.31 -1.07
N ARG A 225 20.99 6.73 -0.74
CA ARG A 225 22.29 7.14 -1.27
C ARG A 225 22.47 6.76 -2.74
N ALA A 226 21.42 6.55 -3.57
CA ALA A 226 21.50 6.36 -5.04
C ALA A 226 20.75 7.44 -5.81
N VAL A 227 19.55 7.73 -5.31
CA VAL A 227 18.98 9.07 -5.30
C VAL A 227 20.00 10.08 -4.68
N ARG A 228 21.10 9.58 -4.08
CA ARG A 228 22.42 10.22 -3.85
C ARG A 228 23.71 9.34 -4.17
N SER A 229 23.77 8.37 -5.17
CA SER A 229 24.86 7.34 -5.61
C SER A 229 25.05 5.71 -5.42
N CYS A 230 24.34 4.76 -4.72
CA CYS A 230 24.86 3.37 -4.29
C CYS A 230 23.89 2.09 -4.20
N GLY A 231 24.32 0.83 -3.79
CA GLY A 231 23.44 -0.43 -3.74
C GLY A 231 23.79 -1.75 -2.90
N LEU A 232 22.80 -2.68 -2.66
CA LEU A 232 22.79 -4.17 -2.21
C LEU A 232 22.70 -4.56 -0.67
N ARG A 233 22.18 -5.71 -0.06
CA ARG A 233 21.27 -6.95 -0.22
C ARG A 233 20.98 -7.60 1.23
N THR A 234 20.09 -8.52 1.74
CA THR A 234 19.27 -9.79 1.46
C THR A 234 18.00 -9.97 2.44
N ARG A 235 17.13 -11.03 2.54
CA ARG A 235 15.86 -11.00 3.41
C ARG A 235 15.53 -12.18 4.39
N PRO A 236 14.97 -11.88 5.61
CA PRO A 236 14.22 -12.78 6.53
C PRO A 236 12.76 -12.29 6.89
N PHE A 237 12.13 -12.76 7.99
CA PHE A 237 10.68 -12.57 8.30
C PHE A 237 10.20 -11.54 9.38
N ASP A 238 10.50 -11.63 10.71
CA ASP A 238 10.05 -10.67 11.78
C ASP A 238 10.32 -9.20 11.38
N ALA A 239 11.39 -9.07 10.60
CA ALA A 239 11.63 -8.25 9.42
C ALA A 239 10.49 -7.80 8.46
N ILE A 240 9.21 -7.77 8.85
CA ILE A 240 8.26 -6.76 8.35
C ILE A 240 8.27 -5.59 9.33
N LYS A 241 8.09 -5.87 10.63
CA LYS A 241 8.39 -4.93 11.72
C LYS A 241 9.84 -4.49 11.65
N ASP A 242 10.82 -5.40 11.48
CA ASP A 242 12.22 -4.93 11.41
C ASP A 242 12.58 -4.25 10.07
N GLU A 243 11.77 -4.40 9.01
CA GLU A 243 11.91 -3.60 7.78
C GLU A 243 11.36 -2.18 8.01
N VAL A 244 10.25 -2.03 8.73
CA VAL A 244 9.75 -0.71 9.16
C VAL A 244 10.70 -0.04 10.16
N ILE A 245 11.20 -0.76 11.17
CA ILE A 245 12.22 -0.27 12.11
C ILE A 245 13.48 0.15 11.33
N ALA A 246 13.99 -0.70 10.44
CA ALA A 246 15.15 -0.37 9.59
C ALA A 246 14.91 0.82 8.65
N PHE A 247 13.68 1.00 8.17
CA PHE A 247 13.30 2.15 7.34
C PHE A 247 13.40 3.45 8.12
N PHE A 248 12.91 3.47 9.37
CA PHE A 248 13.18 4.58 10.27
C PHE A 248 14.69 4.68 10.59
N ASP A 249 15.38 3.60 10.99
CA ASP A 249 16.82 3.61 11.33
C ASP A 249 17.68 4.24 10.21
N VAL A 250 17.42 3.85 8.96
CA VAL A 250 18.12 4.34 7.78
C VAL A 250 17.75 5.78 7.48
N HIS A 251 16.47 6.17 7.59
CA HIS A 251 16.06 7.56 7.43
C HIS A 251 16.60 8.47 8.54
N ASP A 252 16.80 7.95 9.75
CA ASP A 252 17.42 8.64 10.88
C ASP A 252 18.93 8.83 10.62
N GLN A 253 19.65 7.75 10.24
CA GLN A 253 21.08 7.77 9.91
C GLN A 253 21.42 8.66 8.69
N GLU A 254 20.63 8.58 7.62
CA GLU A 254 20.84 9.33 6.37
C GLU A 254 20.28 10.77 6.43
N GLY A 255 19.76 11.22 7.57
CA GLY A 255 19.18 12.56 7.73
C GLY A 255 18.07 12.87 6.72
N SER A 256 17.18 11.90 6.47
CA SER A 256 16.14 11.98 5.43
C SER A 256 14.76 11.63 6.00
N TYR A 257 13.66 11.93 5.29
CA TYR A 257 12.32 11.84 5.87
C TYR A 257 11.61 10.50 5.60
N PRO A 258 11.18 9.74 6.63
CA PRO A 258 10.44 8.48 6.47
C PRO A 258 8.98 8.75 6.10
N GLY A 259 8.73 8.92 4.79
CA GLY A 259 7.49 9.49 4.26
C GLY A 259 6.19 8.69 4.45
N GLY A 260 6.26 7.42 4.82
CA GLY A 260 5.08 6.57 5.04
C GLY A 260 5.36 5.07 4.88
N VAL A 261 4.31 4.26 4.96
CA VAL A 261 4.36 2.80 4.74
C VAL A 261 3.29 2.36 3.73
N HIS A 262 3.54 1.25 3.04
CA HIS A 262 2.59 0.65 2.09
C HIS A 262 2.44 -0.84 2.44
N LEU A 263 1.26 -1.24 2.90
CA LEU A 263 0.99 -2.53 3.52
C LEU A 263 -0.17 -3.25 2.82
N GLU A 264 -0.08 -4.57 2.69
CA GLU A 264 -1.20 -5.42 2.28
C GLU A 264 -1.88 -5.95 3.54
N MET A 265 -3.15 -5.58 3.77
CA MET A 265 -3.88 -5.85 5.01
C MET A 265 -5.35 -6.23 4.78
N THR A 266 -6.00 -6.76 5.81
CA THR A 266 -7.45 -6.98 5.87
C THR A 266 -7.98 -6.80 7.30
N GLY A 267 -9.18 -6.23 7.43
CA GLY A 267 -9.91 -6.17 8.71
C GLY A 267 -10.54 -7.50 9.13
N GLN A 268 -10.46 -8.53 8.27
CA GLN A 268 -10.88 -9.89 8.60
C GLN A 268 -9.88 -10.55 9.56
N ASN A 269 -10.36 -11.39 10.47
CA ASN A 269 -9.50 -12.22 11.32
C ASN A 269 -8.92 -13.39 10.50
N VAL A 270 -7.81 -13.13 9.80
CA VAL A 270 -7.14 -14.10 8.92
C VAL A 270 -5.82 -14.58 9.51
N THR A 271 -5.40 -15.78 9.12
CA THR A 271 -4.14 -16.41 9.52
C THR A 271 -3.19 -16.49 8.33
N GLU A 272 -2.95 -15.36 7.66
CA GLU A 272 -2.13 -15.29 6.44
C GLU A 272 -0.65 -15.00 6.75
N CYS A 273 -0.37 -14.03 7.63
CA CYS A 273 0.97 -13.77 8.16
C CYS A 273 1.21 -14.49 9.49
N ILE A 274 2.38 -15.13 9.62
CA ILE A 274 2.85 -15.82 10.83
C ILE A 274 3.25 -14.79 11.90
N GLY A 275 3.08 -15.11 13.18
CA GLY A 275 3.51 -14.27 14.30
C GLY A 275 2.61 -13.05 14.56
N GLY A 276 3.22 -11.98 15.07
CA GLY A 276 2.52 -10.88 15.74
C GLY A 276 1.98 -11.29 17.12
N SER A 277 1.39 -10.34 17.83
CA SER A 277 0.79 -10.48 19.17
C SER A 277 -0.17 -11.67 19.32
N CYS A 278 -0.99 -11.97 18.30
CA CYS A 278 -1.88 -13.14 18.30
C CYS A 278 -1.18 -14.50 18.08
N ALA A 279 0.15 -14.55 18.00
CA ALA A 279 0.97 -15.76 17.92
C ALA A 279 0.56 -16.77 16.81
N VAL A 280 0.19 -16.27 15.63
CA VAL A 280 -0.22 -17.12 14.48
C VAL A 280 0.90 -18.09 14.10
N THR A 281 0.69 -19.40 14.28
CA THR A 281 1.69 -20.43 13.94
C THR A 281 1.47 -21.01 12.53
N TYR A 282 2.45 -21.76 12.02
CA TYR A 282 2.29 -22.53 10.77
C TYR A 282 1.05 -23.43 10.76
N ASN A 283 0.66 -24.00 11.92
CA ASN A 283 -0.53 -24.86 12.03
C ASN A 283 -1.84 -24.05 11.92
N ASN A 284 -1.81 -22.76 12.22
CA ASN A 284 -2.97 -21.87 12.12
C ASN A 284 -3.21 -21.37 10.67
N LEU A 285 -2.23 -21.46 9.78
CA LEU A 285 -2.37 -20.99 8.39
C LEU A 285 -3.57 -21.66 7.70
N ASN A 286 -3.75 -22.96 7.90
CA ASN A 286 -4.81 -23.73 7.24
C ASN A 286 -6.24 -23.41 7.72
N SER A 287 -6.45 -22.61 8.78
CA SER A 287 -7.79 -22.32 9.28
C SER A 287 -8.49 -21.16 8.57
N SER A 288 -7.76 -20.10 8.18
CA SER A 288 -8.33 -18.81 7.76
C SER A 288 -7.47 -18.08 6.71
N TYR A 289 -6.92 -18.81 5.73
CA TYR A 289 -6.15 -18.24 4.61
C TYR A 289 -7.08 -17.93 3.44
N HIS A 290 -7.31 -16.64 3.13
CA HIS A 290 -8.33 -16.21 2.16
C HIS A 290 -7.78 -15.36 1.00
N THR A 291 -6.53 -14.91 1.07
CA THR A 291 -5.85 -14.24 -0.06
C THR A 291 -5.60 -15.21 -1.22
N LEU A 292 -5.87 -14.71 -2.44
CA LEU A 292 -5.58 -15.44 -3.68
C LEU A 292 -4.16 -15.21 -4.20
N CYS A 293 -3.35 -14.40 -3.50
CA CYS A 293 -1.95 -14.09 -3.84
C CYS A 293 -1.09 -13.98 -2.57
N ASP A 294 -0.53 -12.81 -2.29
CA ASP A 294 0.42 -12.60 -1.21
C ASP A 294 -0.29 -12.55 0.16
N PRO A 295 0.37 -12.99 1.26
CA PRO A 295 -0.16 -12.91 2.62
C PRO A 295 -0.47 -11.48 3.06
N ARG A 296 -1.66 -11.26 3.63
CA ARG A 296 -2.06 -9.96 4.20
C ARG A 296 -1.86 -9.95 5.72
N LEU A 297 -1.55 -8.78 6.28
CA LEU A 297 -1.67 -8.54 7.71
C LEU A 297 -3.16 -8.60 8.12
N ASN A 298 -3.47 -9.26 9.23
CA ASN A 298 -4.80 -9.14 9.85
C ASN A 298 -4.94 -7.84 10.65
N ALA A 299 -6.12 -7.59 11.22
CA ALA A 299 -6.40 -6.36 11.97
C ALA A 299 -5.40 -6.13 13.12
N SER A 300 -5.18 -7.14 13.98
CA SER A 300 -4.27 -7.05 15.13
C SER A 300 -2.82 -6.78 14.72
N GLN A 301 -2.32 -7.49 13.70
CA GLN A 301 -0.98 -7.28 13.16
C GLN A 301 -0.81 -5.88 12.52
N SER A 302 -1.86 -5.37 11.88
CA SER A 302 -1.88 -4.03 11.29
C SER A 302 -1.85 -2.94 12.36
N LEU A 303 -2.62 -3.12 13.44
CA LEU A 303 -2.70 -2.21 14.57
C LEU A 303 -1.40 -2.19 15.39
N GLU A 304 -0.82 -3.36 15.66
CA GLU A 304 0.52 -3.50 16.28
C GLU A 304 1.60 -2.72 15.51
N LEU A 305 1.60 -2.84 14.18
CA LEU A 305 2.55 -2.12 13.33
C LEU A 305 2.31 -0.60 13.33
N ALA A 306 1.05 -0.16 13.37
CA ALA A 306 0.69 1.25 13.49
C ALA A 306 1.19 1.87 14.82
N PHE A 307 1.05 1.15 15.95
CA PHE A 307 1.59 1.56 17.24
C PHE A 307 3.12 1.70 17.23
N ILE A 308 3.83 0.78 16.56
CA ILE A 308 5.30 0.82 16.42
C ILE A 308 5.74 2.05 15.58
N ILE A 309 5.02 2.36 14.51
CA ILE A 309 5.25 3.55 13.68
C ILE A 309 5.03 4.84 14.49
N ALA A 310 3.96 4.89 15.29
CA ALA A 310 3.65 6.04 16.14
C ALA A 310 4.74 6.32 17.19
N ASP A 311 5.32 5.28 17.81
CA ASP A 311 6.43 5.43 18.76
C ASP A 311 7.72 5.92 18.09
N ARG A 312 8.06 5.44 16.88
CA ARG A 312 9.21 5.96 16.10
C ARG A 312 9.03 7.43 15.72
N LEU A 313 7.85 7.80 15.22
CA LEU A 313 7.52 9.19 14.89
C LEU A 313 7.53 10.11 16.12
N ARG A 314 7.14 9.60 17.30
CA ARG A 314 7.22 10.32 18.58
C ARG A 314 8.67 10.56 19.00
N LYS A 315 9.51 9.52 19.01
CA LYS A 315 10.93 9.61 19.42
C LYS A 315 11.70 10.61 18.57
N ARG A 316 11.63 10.46 17.25
CA ARG A 316 12.24 11.39 16.29
C ARG A 316 11.75 12.84 16.45
N ARG A 317 10.48 13.07 16.82
CA ARG A 317 9.92 14.41 17.13
C ARG A 317 10.41 15.01 18.46
N ILE A 318 10.99 14.22 19.35
CA ILE A 318 11.62 14.65 20.60
C ILE A 318 13.12 14.86 20.39
N GLU A 319 13.76 13.99 19.61
CA GLU A 319 15.20 14.03 19.30
C GLU A 319 15.59 15.13 18.28
N LEU A 320 14.61 15.67 17.54
CA LEU A 320 14.77 16.83 16.63
C LEU A 320 14.41 18.18 17.28
N LYS A 321 14.51 18.29 18.61
CA LYS A 321 14.30 19.54 19.38
C LYS A 321 15.55 19.93 20.16
#